data_AF-A0A9E4EZS7-F1
#
_entry.id   AF-A0A9E4EZS7-F1
#
_cell.length_a   1.000
_cell.length_b   1.000
_cell.length_c   1.000
_cell.angle_alpha   90.00
_cell.angle_beta   90.00
_cell.angle_gamma   90.00
#
_symmetry.space_group_name_H-M   'P 1'
#
loop_
_entity.id
_entity.type
_entity.pdbx_description
1 polymer ?
#
loop_
_entity_poly.entity_id
_entity_poly.type
_entity_poly.pdbx_seq_one_letter_code
_entity_poly.pdbx_strand_id
1 'polypeptide(L)'
;MLENLAEKRRVLIVLGVFVALAVVTPFLDLFMQSLVTEILVFGILAMSLDLLLGFTGLASLGHAAYFGVASYTTAIIMTKEDWTWTFAAFQWADSLGLGLFYIFIFALVVATAFAAFFGFLAIRAVGVYFLMITLSLAMVIWGLA
;
A
#
# COMPACT_ATOMS: atom_id res chain seq x y z
N MET A 1 33.06 -9.31 10.13
CA MET A 1 33.11 -7.82 10.18
C MET A 1 32.92 -7.18 8.81
N LEU A 2 33.51 -7.71 7.72
CA LEU A 2 33.36 -7.15 6.35
C LEU A 2 31.96 -7.32 5.74
N GLU A 3 31.22 -8.39 6.08
CA GLU A 3 29.85 -8.62 5.56
C GLU A 3 28.85 -7.55 6.02
N ASN A 4 28.95 -7.10 7.27
CA ASN A 4 28.09 -6.07 7.86
C ASN A 4 28.28 -4.68 7.19
N LEU A 5 29.50 -4.38 6.73
CA LEU A 5 29.77 -3.15 5.98
C LEU A 5 29.18 -3.19 4.56
N ALA A 6 29.18 -4.36 3.91
CA ALA A 6 28.57 -4.53 2.59
C ALA A 6 27.04 -4.44 2.66
N GLU A 7 26.43 -4.99 3.69
CA GLU A 7 24.99 -4.91 3.94
C GLU A 7 24.55 -3.48 4.25
N LYS A 8 25.23 -2.78 5.19
CA LYS A 8 24.98 -1.36 5.45
C LYS A 8 25.12 -0.50 4.19
N ARG A 9 26.12 -0.77 3.35
CA ARG A 9 26.30 -0.03 2.09
C ARG A 9 25.14 -0.27 1.11
N ARG A 10 24.63 -1.50 1.00
CA ARG A 10 23.46 -1.79 0.16
C ARG A 10 22.21 -1.06 0.64
N VAL A 11 21.94 -1.11 1.95
CA VAL A 11 20.79 -0.40 2.55
C VAL A 11 20.93 1.12 2.33
N LEU A 12 22.13 1.68 2.54
CA LEU A 12 22.38 3.10 2.29
C LEU A 12 22.22 3.49 0.82
N ILE A 13 22.62 2.62 -0.11
CA ILE A 13 22.40 2.85 -1.55
C ILE A 13 20.92 2.85 -1.86
N VAL A 14 20.16 1.86 -1.40
CA VAL A 14 18.71 1.77 -1.63
C VAL A 14 18.00 2.99 -1.04
N LEU A 15 18.31 3.35 0.21
CA LEU A 15 17.77 4.54 0.87
C LEU A 15 18.12 5.82 0.09
N GLY A 16 19.38 5.93 -0.36
CA GLY A 16 19.85 7.06 -1.16
C GLY A 16 19.12 7.19 -2.50
N VAL A 17 18.81 6.06 -3.16
CA VAL A 17 18.02 6.05 -4.40
C VAL A 17 16.58 6.50 -4.15
N PHE A 18 15.93 6.03 -3.07
CA PHE A 18 14.58 6.48 -2.72
C PHE A 18 14.52 7.97 -2.38
N VAL A 19 15.51 8.48 -1.63
CA VAL A 19 15.60 9.91 -1.31
C VAL A 19 15.86 10.73 -2.58
N ALA A 20 16.76 10.28 -3.46
CA ALA A 20 17.01 10.95 -4.74
C ALA A 20 15.76 10.98 -5.62
N LEU A 21 15.02 9.87 -5.71
CA LEU A 21 13.75 9.83 -6.45
C LEU A 21 12.72 10.80 -5.87
N ALA A 22 12.60 10.89 -4.54
CA ALA A 22 11.67 11.82 -3.88
C ALA A 22 12.04 13.30 -4.10
N VAL A 23 13.33 13.62 -4.19
CA VAL A 23 13.79 15.00 -4.44
C VAL A 23 13.70 15.36 -5.92
N VAL A 24 13.93 14.42 -6.83
CA VAL A 24 13.93 14.68 -8.28
C VAL A 24 12.51 14.73 -8.86
N THR A 25 11.57 13.93 -8.32
CA THR A 25 10.18 13.88 -8.80
C THR A 25 9.49 15.24 -8.93
N PRO A 26 9.53 16.17 -7.96
CA PRO A 26 8.86 17.47 -8.10
C PRO A 26 9.40 18.36 -9.23
N PHE A 27 10.59 18.07 -9.76
CA PHE A 27 11.19 18.83 -10.88
C PHE A 27 10.91 18.20 -12.26
N LEU A 28 10.24 17.05 -12.31
CA LEU A 28 9.87 16.38 -13.55
C LEU A 28 8.55 16.89 -14.11
N ASP A 29 8.30 16.63 -15.39
CA ASP A 29 7.01 16.90 -16.03
C ASP A 29 5.88 16.02 -15.42
N LEU A 30 4.64 16.49 -15.45
CA LEU A 30 3.47 15.86 -14.80
C LEU A 30 3.25 14.40 -15.25
N PHE A 31 3.50 14.12 -16.53
CA PHE A 31 3.43 12.77 -17.07
C PHE A 31 4.48 11.84 -16.45
N MET A 32 5.72 12.31 -16.33
CA MET A 32 6.81 11.54 -15.74
C MET A 32 6.61 11.35 -14.23
N GLN A 33 6.08 12.35 -13.54
CA GLN A 33 5.71 12.23 -12.12
C GLN A 33 4.67 11.12 -11.89
N SER A 34 3.63 11.08 -12.73
CA SER A 34 2.57 10.07 -12.64
C SER A 34 3.12 8.66 -12.90
N LEU A 35 3.92 8.50 -13.96
CA LEU A 35 4.55 7.22 -14.27
C LEU A 35 5.49 6.73 -13.16
N VAL A 36 6.35 7.59 -12.62
CA VAL A 36 7.25 7.21 -11.53
C VAL A 36 6.46 6.79 -10.29
N THR A 37 5.39 7.50 -9.97
CA THR A 37 4.52 7.17 -8.83
C THR A 37 3.85 5.82 -9.02
N GLU A 38 3.31 5.55 -10.21
CA GLU A 38 2.66 4.27 -10.54
C GLU A 38 3.65 3.09 -10.47
N ILE A 39 4.86 3.26 -11.02
CA ILE A 39 5.94 2.26 -10.92
C ILE A 39 6.30 1.98 -9.45
N LEU A 40 6.44 3.03 -8.63
CA LEU A 40 6.76 2.87 -7.20
C LEU A 40 5.64 2.14 -6.45
N VAL A 41 4.37 2.49 -6.71
CA VAL A 41 3.22 1.87 -6.07
C VAL A 41 3.13 0.38 -6.43
N PHE A 42 3.23 0.03 -7.71
CA PHE A 42 3.23 -1.39 -8.12
C PHE A 42 4.49 -2.13 -7.66
N GLY A 43 5.64 -1.45 -7.59
CA GLY A 43 6.87 -2.02 -7.03
C GLY A 43 6.70 -2.40 -5.55
N ILE A 44 6.12 -1.51 -4.74
CA ILE A 44 5.83 -1.79 -3.32
C ILE A 44 4.80 -2.92 -3.19
N LEU A 45 3.77 -2.94 -4.04
CA LEU A 45 2.79 -4.03 -4.08
C LEU A 45 3.46 -5.38 -4.36
N ALA A 46 4.35 -5.44 -5.36
CA ALA A 46 5.09 -6.64 -5.72
C ALA A 46 6.04 -7.10 -4.60
N MET A 47 6.77 -6.16 -3.98
CA MET A 47 7.64 -6.47 -2.83
C MET A 47 6.85 -6.99 -1.62
N SER A 48 5.67 -6.45 -1.33
CA SER A 48 4.81 -6.96 -0.25
C SER A 48 4.46 -8.44 -0.44
N LEU A 49 4.10 -8.82 -1.67
CA LEU A 49 3.79 -10.19 -2.03
C LEU A 49 5.05 -11.09 -2.01
N ASP A 50 6.20 -10.58 -2.49
CA ASP A 50 7.49 -11.29 -2.43
C ASP A 50 7.94 -11.56 -0.99
N LEU A 51 7.74 -10.62 -0.07
CA LEU A 51 8.05 -10.81 1.35
C LEU A 51 7.19 -11.92 1.95
N LEU A 52 5.88 -11.95 1.67
CA LEU A 52 5.02 -13.02 2.16
C LEU A 52 5.40 -14.37 1.56
N LEU A 53 5.67 -14.43 0.26
CA LEU A 53 6.14 -15.64 -0.40
C LEU A 53 7.47 -16.13 0.19
N GLY A 54 8.44 -15.25 0.35
CA GLY A 54 9.79 -15.56 0.81
C GLY A 54 9.84 -16.00 2.28
N PHE A 55 9.07 -15.37 3.16
CA PHE A 55 9.09 -15.67 4.60
C PHE A 55 8.09 -16.75 5.02
N THR A 56 6.91 -16.80 4.40
CA THR A 56 5.83 -17.72 4.82
C THR A 56 5.61 -18.88 3.86
N GLY A 57 6.11 -18.80 2.62
CA GLY A 57 5.84 -19.78 1.57
C GLY A 57 4.40 -19.77 1.06
N LEU A 58 3.57 -18.80 1.49
CA LEU A 58 2.16 -18.69 1.12
C LEU A 58 1.98 -17.54 0.12
N ALA A 59 1.60 -17.90 -1.11
CA ALA A 59 1.21 -16.93 -2.12
C ALA A 59 -0.23 -16.48 -1.87
N SER A 60 -0.49 -15.17 -1.80
CA SER A 60 -1.85 -14.62 -1.70
C SER A 60 -2.19 -13.81 -2.94
N LEU A 61 -3.18 -14.26 -3.72
CA LEU A 61 -3.66 -13.54 -4.91
C LEU A 61 -4.71 -12.46 -4.58
N GLY A 62 -5.08 -12.31 -3.30
CA GLY A 62 -6.04 -11.32 -2.83
C GLY A 62 -5.49 -9.90 -2.65
N HIS A 63 -4.19 -9.68 -2.84
CA HIS A 63 -3.54 -8.38 -2.61
C HIS A 63 -4.16 -7.23 -3.40
N ALA A 64 -4.62 -7.50 -4.63
CA ALA A 64 -5.28 -6.51 -5.47
C ALA A 64 -6.58 -5.97 -4.83
N ALA A 65 -7.32 -6.81 -4.10
CA ALA A 65 -8.54 -6.40 -3.43
C ALA A 65 -8.26 -5.43 -2.27
N TYR A 66 -7.24 -5.72 -1.45
CA TYR A 66 -6.83 -4.83 -0.35
C TYR A 66 -6.27 -3.50 -0.86
N PHE A 67 -5.49 -3.56 -1.95
CA PHE A 67 -4.99 -2.38 -2.64
C PHE A 67 -6.15 -1.50 -3.16
N GLY A 68 -7.16 -2.12 -3.76
CA GLY A 68 -8.38 -1.45 -4.23
C GLY A 68 -9.18 -0.78 -3.10
N VAL A 69 -9.36 -1.48 -1.97
CA VAL A 69 -10.06 -0.90 -0.80
C VAL A 69 -9.33 0.33 -0.26
N ALA A 70 -8.00 0.28 -0.14
CA ALA A 70 -7.20 1.41 0.33
C ALA A 70 -7.25 2.61 -0.62
N SER A 71 -7.11 2.36 -1.93
CA SER A 71 -7.12 3.41 -2.96
C SER A 71 -8.51 4.04 -3.11
N TYR A 72 -9.58 3.23 -3.08
CA TYR A 72 -10.95 3.72 -3.14
C TYR A 72 -11.33 4.54 -1.90
N THR A 73 -10.90 4.10 -0.71
CA THR A 73 -11.07 4.87 0.54
C THR A 73 -10.38 6.22 0.43
N THR A 74 -9.13 6.25 -0.06
CA THR A 74 -8.37 7.49 -0.29
C THR A 74 -9.09 8.40 -1.29
N ALA A 75 -9.56 7.85 -2.40
CA ALA A 75 -10.28 8.60 -3.44
C ALA A 75 -11.60 9.22 -2.93
N ILE A 76 -12.38 8.48 -2.14
CA ILE A 76 -13.62 9.00 -1.55
C ILE A 76 -13.33 10.17 -0.61
N ILE A 77 -12.32 10.04 0.25
CA ILE A 77 -11.97 11.08 1.23
C ILE A 77 -11.46 12.34 0.52
N MET A 78 -10.74 12.18 -0.59
CA MET A 78 -10.25 13.31 -1.39
C MET A 78 -11.33 13.99 -2.23
N THR A 79 -12.40 13.29 -2.62
CA THR A 79 -13.42 13.80 -3.56
C THR A 79 -14.70 14.29 -2.89
N LYS A 80 -15.06 13.78 -1.71
CA LYS A 80 -16.29 14.17 -1.00
C LYS A 80 -16.00 15.21 0.09
N GLU A 81 -16.37 16.46 -0.20
CA GLU A 81 -16.28 17.59 0.75
C GLU A 81 -17.08 17.34 2.05
N ASP A 82 -18.16 16.56 2.00
CA ASP A 82 -18.96 16.23 3.19
C ASP A 82 -18.16 15.42 4.23
N TRP A 83 -17.24 14.56 3.78
CA TRP A 83 -16.35 13.80 4.66
C TRP A 83 -15.18 14.67 5.16
N THR A 84 -14.88 15.76 4.44
CA THR A 84 -13.97 16.80 4.93
C THR A 84 -14.49 17.42 6.22
N TRP A 85 -15.79 17.46 6.51
CA TRP A 85 -16.30 17.95 7.81
C TRP A 85 -15.99 17.04 9.00
N THR A 86 -15.99 15.71 8.83
CA THR A 86 -15.53 14.81 9.91
C THR A 86 -14.02 14.92 10.15
N PHE A 87 -13.26 15.34 9.14
CA PHE A 87 -11.83 15.65 9.24
C PHE A 87 -11.54 17.16 9.38
N ALA A 88 -12.57 18.02 9.46
CA ALA A 88 -12.40 19.47 9.59
C ALA A 88 -11.87 19.83 10.98
N ALA A 89 -12.05 18.96 11.97
CA ALA A 89 -11.35 19.04 13.24
C ALA A 89 -9.80 18.97 13.09
N PHE A 90 -9.30 18.44 11.98
CA PHE A 90 -7.88 18.40 11.60
C PHE A 90 -7.52 19.39 10.48
N GLN A 91 -8.40 20.34 10.13
CA GLN A 91 -8.11 21.37 9.13
C GLN A 91 -6.90 22.24 9.50
N TRP A 92 -6.61 22.39 10.81
CA TRP A 92 -5.38 23.02 11.30
C TRP A 92 -4.12 22.25 10.88
N ALA A 93 -4.19 20.93 10.72
CA ALA A 93 -3.07 20.10 10.27
C ALA A 93 -2.83 20.16 8.76
N ASP A 94 -3.84 20.56 7.97
CA ASP A 94 -3.70 20.76 6.52
C ASP A 94 -2.82 21.99 6.22
N SER A 95 -2.88 23.00 7.09
CA SER A 95 -1.98 24.17 7.04
C SER A 95 -0.50 23.83 7.28
N LEU A 96 -0.22 22.66 7.85
CA LEU A 96 1.12 22.11 8.12
C LEU A 96 1.54 21.04 7.11
N GLY A 97 0.73 20.77 6.07
CA GLY A 97 1.01 19.72 5.08
C GLY A 97 0.83 18.29 5.59
N LEU A 98 0.18 18.11 6.76
CA LEU A 98 -0.04 16.80 7.38
C LEU A 98 -1.37 16.15 6.98
N GLY A 99 -2.22 16.81 6.22
CA GLY A 99 -3.52 16.26 5.78
C GLY A 99 -3.38 14.91 5.06
N LEU A 100 -2.37 14.78 4.19
CA LEU A 100 -2.04 13.53 3.51
C LEU A 100 -1.70 12.38 4.48
N PHE A 101 -1.08 12.69 5.63
CA PHE A 101 -0.72 11.69 6.63
C PHE A 101 -1.95 11.12 7.35
N TYR A 102 -2.96 11.96 7.63
CA TYR A 102 -4.22 11.49 8.23
C TYR A 102 -5.01 10.60 7.27
N ILE A 103 -5.09 10.99 5.99
CA ILE A 103 -5.74 10.19 4.96
C ILE A 103 -5.04 8.83 4.83
N PHE A 104 -3.69 8.83 4.81
CA PHE A 104 -2.89 7.61 4.79
C PHE A 104 -3.18 6.69 5.99
N ILE A 105 -3.19 7.21 7.22
CA ILE A 105 -3.49 6.41 8.41
C ILE A 105 -4.91 5.84 8.32
N PHE A 106 -5.89 6.65 7.92
CA PHE A 106 -7.27 6.19 7.84
C PHE A 106 -7.45 5.10 6.78
N ALA A 107 -6.90 5.30 5.58
CA ALA A 107 -6.91 4.29 4.53
C ALA A 107 -6.19 2.99 4.98
N LEU A 108 -5.09 3.12 5.72
CA LEU A 108 -4.36 1.99 6.30
C LEU A 108 -5.21 1.24 7.34
N VAL A 109 -5.92 1.93 8.22
CA VAL A 109 -6.82 1.32 9.21
C VAL A 109 -7.96 0.58 8.52
N VAL A 110 -8.62 1.20 7.53
CA VAL A 110 -9.72 0.58 6.77
C VAL A 110 -9.23 -0.67 6.02
N ALA A 111 -8.10 -0.57 5.33
CA ALA A 111 -7.51 -1.69 4.61
C ALA A 111 -7.08 -2.82 5.55
N THR A 112 -6.52 -2.50 6.72
CA THR A 112 -6.12 -3.48 7.73
C THR A 112 -7.31 -4.18 8.36
N ALA A 113 -8.38 -3.44 8.68
CA ALA A 113 -9.62 -4.02 9.19
C ALA A 113 -10.25 -4.98 8.18
N PHE A 114 -10.29 -4.59 6.91
CA PHE A 114 -10.78 -5.43 5.83
C PHE A 114 -9.89 -6.67 5.61
N ALA A 115 -8.57 -6.49 5.58
CA ALA A 115 -7.61 -7.59 5.48
C ALA A 115 -7.68 -8.54 6.69
N ALA A 116 -7.94 -8.05 7.90
CA ALA A 116 -8.13 -8.87 9.08
C ALA A 116 -9.40 -9.73 8.99
N PHE A 117 -10.50 -9.15 8.47
CA PHE A 117 -11.75 -9.88 8.26
C PHE A 117 -11.59 -11.03 7.26
N PHE A 118 -11.01 -10.77 6.08
CA PHE A 118 -10.77 -11.82 5.07
C PHE A 118 -9.64 -12.77 5.47
N GLY A 119 -8.62 -12.25 6.15
CA GLY A 119 -7.50 -13.03 6.68
C GLY A 119 -7.94 -14.05 7.71
N PHE A 120 -8.89 -13.70 8.60
CA PHE A 120 -9.45 -14.65 9.56
C PHE A 120 -10.01 -15.92 8.89
N LEU A 121 -10.60 -15.78 7.72
CA LEU A 121 -11.10 -16.91 6.93
C LEU A 121 -9.96 -17.68 6.25
N ALA A 122 -8.97 -16.97 5.72
CA ALA A 122 -7.88 -17.55 4.93
C ALA A 122 -6.85 -18.34 5.75
N ILE A 123 -6.61 -17.98 7.03
CA ILE A 123 -5.60 -18.65 7.89
C ILE A 123 -5.93 -20.15 8.13
N ARG A 124 -7.17 -20.58 7.87
CA ARG A 124 -7.56 -22.00 8.02
C ARG A 124 -7.02 -22.91 6.91
N ALA A 125 -6.45 -22.37 5.85
CA ALA A 125 -5.97 -23.14 4.70
C ALA A 125 -4.44 -23.08 4.59
N VAL A 126 -3.84 -24.18 4.11
CA VAL A 126 -2.39 -24.33 3.98
C VAL A 126 -2.03 -24.66 2.53
N GLY A 127 -0.94 -24.07 2.03
CA GLY A 127 -0.40 -24.37 0.70
C GLY A 127 -1.32 -23.91 -0.42
N VAL A 128 -1.56 -24.79 -1.41
CA VAL A 128 -2.34 -24.45 -2.62
C VAL A 128 -3.79 -24.07 -2.28
N TYR A 129 -4.36 -24.61 -1.20
CA TYR A 129 -5.72 -24.27 -0.77
C TYR A 129 -5.84 -22.81 -0.31
N PHE A 130 -4.79 -22.25 0.30
CA PHE A 130 -4.74 -20.83 0.66
C PHE A 130 -4.77 -19.93 -0.58
N LEU A 131 -4.03 -20.32 -1.62
CA LEU A 131 -4.06 -19.67 -2.94
C LEU A 131 -5.48 -19.67 -3.54
N MET A 132 -6.14 -20.84 -3.56
CA MET A 132 -7.48 -20.96 -4.14
C MET A 132 -8.53 -20.13 -3.38
N ILE A 133 -8.48 -20.13 -2.05
CA ILE A 133 -9.40 -19.35 -1.21
C ILE A 133 -9.16 -17.85 -1.42
N THR A 134 -7.91 -17.39 -1.43
CA THR A 134 -7.60 -15.96 -1.65
C THR A 134 -8.00 -15.49 -3.06
N LEU A 135 -7.84 -16.33 -4.09
CA LEU A 135 -8.33 -16.04 -5.44
C LEU A 135 -9.86 -15.97 -5.48
N SER A 136 -10.56 -16.91 -4.85
CA SER A 136 -12.02 -16.92 -4.80
C SER A 136 -12.57 -15.69 -4.07
N LEU A 137 -11.97 -15.31 -2.93
CA LEU A 137 -12.35 -14.11 -2.19
C LEU A 137 -12.12 -12.84 -3.02
N ALA A 138 -11.01 -12.76 -3.76
CA ALA A 138 -10.74 -11.65 -4.66
C ALA A 138 -11.82 -11.52 -5.74
N MET A 139 -12.27 -12.64 -6.32
CA MET A 139 -13.33 -12.64 -7.34
C MET A 139 -14.70 -12.23 -6.78
N VAL A 140 -15.01 -12.59 -5.53
CA VAL A 140 -16.24 -12.11 -4.86
C VAL A 140 -16.21 -10.59 -4.70
N ILE A 141 -15.07 -10.02 -4.28
CA ILE A 141 -14.91 -8.57 -4.14
C ILE A 141 -15.02 -7.88 -5.50
N TRP A 142 -14.37 -8.44 -6.53
CA TRP A 142 -14.48 -7.93 -7.89
C TRP A 142 -15.92 -7.96 -8.41
N GLY A 143 -16.69 -9.01 -8.12
CA GLY A 143 -18.11 -9.08 -8.51
C GLY A 143 -19.05 -8.19 -7.68
N LEU A 144 -18.61 -7.67 -6.53
CA LEU A 144 -19.36 -6.71 -5.71
C LEU A 144 -19.12 -5.24 -6.10
N ALA A 145 -18.02 -4.97 -6.80
CA ALA A 145 -17.64 -3.65 -7.29
C ALA A 145 -18.34 -3.33 -8.62
#